data_AF-A0A834ICA2-F1
#
_entry.id   AF-A0A834ICA2-F1
#
_cell.length_a   1.000
_cell.length_b   1.000
_cell.length_c   1.000
_cell.angle_alpha   90.00
_cell.angle_beta   90.00
_cell.angle_gamma   90.00
#
_symmetry.space_group_name_H-M   'P 1'
#
loop_
_entity.id
_entity.type
_entity.pdbx_description
1 polymer ?
#
loop_
_entity_poly.entity_id
_entity_poly.type
_entity_poly.pdbx_seq_one_letter_code
_entity_poly.pdbx_strand_id
1 'polypeptide(L)' 'MITEPEKLEIARVVGMIKGHWYKCPNGHPFVIGKCGGANQISRCICGEQIGGEDYRLLSTNDHAGEMDGSERHA' A
#
# COMPACT_ATOMS: atom_id res chain seq x y z
N MET A 1 12.69 -29.08 1.32
CA MET A 1 13.20 -27.82 0.75
C MET A 1 12.09 -27.29 -0.13
N ILE A 2 11.47 -26.16 0.23
CA ILE A 2 10.34 -25.58 -0.53
C ILE A 2 10.88 -25.05 -1.86
N THR A 3 10.27 -25.45 -2.97
CA THR A 3 10.69 -25.08 -4.32
C THR A 3 10.26 -23.65 -4.69
N GLU A 4 10.92 -23.01 -5.67
CA GLU A 4 10.54 -21.67 -6.15
C GLU A 4 9.05 -21.52 -6.55
N PRO A 5 8.42 -22.47 -7.26
CA PRO A 5 6.98 -22.37 -7.55
C PRO A 5 6.12 -22.45 -6.28
N GLU A 6 6.47 -23.31 -5.31
CA GLU A 6 5.75 -23.39 -4.03
C GLU A 6 5.88 -22.10 -3.21
N LYS A 7 7.05 -21.44 -3.27
CA LYS A 7 7.23 -20.12 -2.64
C LYS A 7 6.35 -19.04 -3.30
N LEU A 8 6.18 -19.08 -4.62
CA LEU A 8 5.33 -18.16 -5.37
C LEU A 8 3.84 -18.38 -5.04
N GLU A 9 3.45 -19.64 -4.85
CA GLU A 9 2.10 -20.03 -4.48
C GLU A 9 1.77 -19.60 -3.05
N ILE A 10 2.71 -19.73 -2.11
CA ILE A 10 2.57 -19.22 -0.74
C ILE A 10 2.54 -17.69 -0.72
N ALA A 11 3.36 -17.00 -1.52
CA ALA A 11 3.34 -15.54 -1.63
C ALA A 11 2.00 -15.01 -2.18
N ARG A 12 1.37 -15.75 -3.10
CA ARG A 12 0.00 -15.48 -3.58
C ARG A 12 -1.05 -15.64 -2.47
N VAL A 13 -0.87 -16.62 -1.58
CA VAL A 13 -1.81 -16.90 -0.47
C VAL A 13 -1.64 -15.91 0.68
N VAL A 14 -0.41 -15.43 0.94
CA VAL A 14 -0.09 -14.50 2.04
C VAL A 14 -0.29 -13.03 1.64
N GLY A 15 -0.21 -12.69 0.35
CA GLY A 15 -0.85 -11.50 -0.23
C GLY A 15 -0.47 -10.15 0.38
N MET A 16 0.80 -9.91 0.73
CA MET A 16 1.31 -8.53 0.81
C MET A 16 1.31 -7.97 -0.61
N ILE A 17 0.33 -7.13 -0.90
CA ILE A 17 -0.03 -6.76 -2.27
C ILE A 17 0.94 -5.68 -2.78
N LYS A 18 1.64 -5.98 -3.87
CA LYS A 18 2.42 -4.98 -4.62
C LYS A 18 1.50 -3.86 -5.11
N GLY A 19 1.90 -2.59 -5.00
CA GLY A 19 1.10 -1.44 -5.41
C GLY A 19 0.17 -0.86 -4.34
N HIS A 20 0.29 -1.33 -3.10
CA HIS A 20 -0.58 -0.93 -1.98
C HIS A 20 0.17 -0.15 -0.90
N TRP A 21 1.41 0.25 -1.17
CA TRP A 21 2.23 1.04 -0.28
C TRP A 21 2.05 2.52 -0.57
N TYR A 22 1.86 3.29 0.49
CA TYR A 22 1.66 4.72 0.43
C TYR A 22 2.47 5.39 1.54
N LYS A 23 2.63 6.70 1.43
CA LYS A 23 3.33 7.54 2.41
C LYS A 23 2.52 8.78 2.74
N CYS A 24 2.57 9.16 4.01
CA CYS A 24 1.99 10.42 4.46
C CYS A 24 2.86 11.62 4.01
N PRO A 25 2.41 12.87 4.20
CA PRO A 25 3.18 14.07 3.82
C PRO A 25 4.57 14.15 4.48
N ASN A 26 4.69 13.53 5.66
CA ASN A 26 5.93 13.45 6.43
C ASN A 26 6.79 12.20 6.09
N GLY A 27 6.39 11.40 5.10
CA GLY A 27 7.17 10.26 4.60
C GLY A 27 6.98 8.93 5.34
N HIS A 28 6.05 8.83 6.31
CA HIS A 28 5.81 7.56 7.00
C HIS A 28 5.07 6.56 6.09
N PRO A 29 5.56 5.33 5.94
CA PRO A 29 4.94 4.32 5.09
C PRO A 29 3.70 3.70 5.75
N PHE A 30 2.67 3.45 4.95
CA PHE A 30 1.46 2.73 5.34
C PHE A 30 0.92 1.90 4.17
N VAL A 31 0.05 0.93 4.48
CA VAL A 31 -0.52 0.00 3.49
C VAL A 31 -2.03 0.12 3.45
N ILE A 32 -2.61 0.15 2.25
CA ILE A 32 -4.06 0.07 2.05
C ILE A 32 -4.41 -1.36 1.58
N GLY A 33 -4.90 -2.19 2.49
CA GLY A 33 -5.08 -3.62 2.26
C GLY A 33 -6.30 -4.00 1.40
N LYS A 34 -7.52 -3.85 1.93
CA LYS A 34 -8.74 -4.33 1.25
C LYS A 34 -8.99 -3.51 -0.03
N CYS A 35 -9.04 -4.18 -1.18
CA CYS A 35 -9.34 -3.69 -2.54
C CYS A 35 -8.31 -2.77 -3.22
N GLY A 36 -7.23 -2.34 -2.55
CA GLY A 36 -6.17 -1.54 -3.17
C GLY A 36 -6.49 -0.10 -3.52
N GLY A 37 -7.70 0.35 -3.17
CA GLY A 37 -8.08 1.76 -3.27
C GLY A 37 -8.28 2.38 -1.89
N ALA A 38 -7.92 3.65 -1.80
CA ALA A 38 -8.15 4.44 -0.60
C ALA A 38 -9.65 4.74 -0.43
N ASN A 39 -10.31 4.05 0.50
CA ASN A 39 -11.74 4.23 0.82
C ASN A 39 -11.98 4.59 2.30
N GLN A 40 -10.90 4.61 3.10
CA GLN A 40 -10.95 5.02 4.49
C GLN A 40 -9.86 6.04 4.79
N ILE A 41 -10.22 7.08 5.54
CA ILE A 41 -9.28 8.02 6.14
C ILE A 41 -8.93 7.53 7.55
N SER A 42 -7.65 7.57 7.87
CA SER A 42 -7.10 7.25 9.18
C SER A 42 -6.02 8.26 9.57
N ARG A 43 -5.39 8.05 10.72
CA ARG A 43 -4.36 8.95 11.23
C ARG A 43 -3.00 8.28 11.29
N CYS A 44 -2.00 8.95 10.74
CA CYS A 44 -0.60 8.55 10.84
C CYS A 44 -0.11 8.70 12.28
N ILE A 45 0.98 8.00 12.62
CA ILE A 45 1.70 8.16 13.90
C ILE A 45 2.19 9.59 14.14
N CYS A 46 2.38 10.38 13.08
CA CYS A 46 2.74 11.80 13.20
C CYS A 46 1.54 12.75 13.31
N GLY A 47 0.31 12.23 13.31
CA GLY A 47 -0.92 13.02 13.42
C GLY A 47 -1.56 13.44 12.09
N GLU A 48 -0.86 13.28 10.97
CA GLU A 48 -1.37 13.60 9.63
C GLU A 48 -2.46 12.62 9.16
N GLN A 49 -3.33 13.10 8.28
CA GLN A 49 -4.35 12.27 7.66
C GLN A 49 -3.73 11.34 6.60
N ILE A 50 -4.09 10.06 6.67
CA ILE A 50 -3.65 9.03 5.72
C ILE A 50 -4.83 8.28 5.12
N GLY A 51 -4.67 7.76 3.90
CA GLY A 51 -5.71 7.00 3.20
C GLY A 51 -6.47 7.87 2.21
N GLY A 52 -7.80 7.82 2.22
CA GLY A 52 -8.64 8.53 1.24
C GLY A 52 -10.06 7.98 1.15
N GLU A 53 -10.86 8.52 0.24
CA GLU A 53 -12.28 8.19 0.06
C GLU A 53 -12.57 7.97 -1.43
N ASP A 54 -13.65 7.26 -1.76
CA ASP A 54 -14.04 7.00 -3.16
C ASP A 54 -12.92 6.39 -4.03
N TYR A 55 -12.10 5.51 -3.44
CA TYR A 55 -10.92 4.90 -4.08
C TYR A 55 -9.85 5.92 -4.50
N ARG A 56 -9.93 7.15 -3.98
CA ARG A 56 -9.01 8.25 -4.25
C ARG A 56 -8.18 8.54 -3.01
N LEU A 57 -6.87 8.35 -3.16
CA LEU A 57 -5.89 8.72 -2.15
C LEU A 57 -5.97 10.23 -1.89
N LEU A 58 -5.84 10.62 -0.62
CA LEU A 58 -5.69 12.04 -0.25
C LEU A 58 -4.55 12.65 -1.07
N SER A 59 -4.76 13.86 -1.59
CA SER A 59 -3.77 14.57 -2.41
C SER A 59 -2.47 14.89 -1.69
N THR A 60 -2.49 14.84 -0.35
CA THR A 60 -1.33 15.04 0.52
C THR A 60 -0.56 13.75 0.78
N ASN A 61 -1.07 12.60 0.34
CA ASN A 61 -0.41 11.30 0.46
C ASN A 61 0.17 10.91 -0.90
N ASP A 62 1.24 10.14 -0.87
CA ASP A 62 1.92 9.67 -2.08
C ASP A 62 1.96 8.14 -2.13
N HIS A 63 2.09 7.60 -3.34
CA HIS A 63 2.38 6.19 -3.51
C HIS A 63 3.84 5.93 -3.15
N ALA A 64 4.08 4.92 -2.31
CA ALA A 64 5.40 4.53 -1.84
C ALA A 64 5.89 3.29 -2.61
N GLY A 65 5.97 3.41 -3.94
CA GLY A 65 6.37 2.35 -4.85
C GLY A 65 7.78 1.81 -4.57
N GLU A 66 8.62 2.59 -3.90
CA GLU A 66 9.92 2.18 -3.38
C GLU A 66 9.85 0.94 -2.45
N MET A 67 8.72 0.68 -1.80
CA MET A 67 8.58 -0.40 -0.82
C MET A 67 8.37 -1.78 -1.46
N ASP A 68 7.82 -1.83 -2.67
CA ASP A 68 7.49 -3.11 -3.34
C ASP A 68 7.84 -3.17 -4.85
N GLY A 69 8.43 -2.08 -5.36
CA GLY A 69 8.79 -1.92 -6.77
C GLY A 69 7.59 -1.68 -7.68
N SER A 70 6.47 -1.21 -7.13
CA SER A 70 5.27 -0.90 -7.89
C SER A 70 5.33 0.51 -8.48
N GLU A 71 4.85 0.64 -9.70
CA GLU A 71 4.67 1.92 -10.35
C GLU A 71 3.21 2.35 -10.23
N ARG A 72 2.99 3.61 -9.84
CA ARG A 72 1.66 4.21 -9.89
C ARG A 72 1.26 4.31 -11.36
N HIS A 73 0.38 3.41 -11.82
CA HIS A 73 -0.28 3.59 -13.09
C HIS A 73 -1.19 4.82 -12.99
N ALA A 74 -0.96 5.78 -13.89
CA ALA A 74 -1.69 7.05 -13.96
C ALA A 74 -3.15 6.84 -14.37
#